data_AF-A0A3G5TBH9-F1
#
_entry.id   AF-A0A3G5TBH9-F1
#
_cell.length_a   1.000
_cell.length_b   1.000
_cell.length_c   1.000
_cell.angle_alpha   90.00
_cell.angle_beta   90.00
_cell.angle_gamma   90.00
#
_symmetry.space_group_name_H-M   'P 1'
#
loop_
_entity.id
_entity.type
_entity.pdbx_description
1 polymer ?
#
loop_
_entity_poly.entity_id
_entity_poly.type
_entity_poly.pdbx_seq_one_letter_code
_entity_poly.pdbx_strand_id
1 'polypeptide(L)'
;MVCDEYPNVRVSVRTLSRAGAEQRRALADMLEVAGELVTVEVIPILPDEIQKRVDRSRRFRRYAVLAQRRASREWRLAARELYASGMSMRDVATVLGVSHQRISQLVAP
;
A
#
# COMPACT_ATOMS: atom_id res chain seq x y z
N MET A 1 -20.32 17.24 -2.99
CA MET A 1 -20.61 15.81 -2.80
C MET A 1 -22.06 15.65 -2.41
N VAL A 2 -22.65 14.50 -2.72
CA VAL A 2 -24.05 14.18 -2.41
C VAL A 2 -24.05 13.04 -1.40
N CYS A 3 -24.92 13.11 -0.41
CA CYS A 3 -25.21 12.02 0.50
C CYS A 3 -26.42 11.26 -0.03
N ASP A 4 -26.32 9.94 -0.15
CA ASP A 4 -27.41 9.10 -0.68
C ASP A 4 -28.62 9.07 0.26
N GLU A 5 -28.38 9.10 1.58
CA GLU A 5 -29.43 9.12 2.61
C GLU A 5 -30.11 10.49 2.75
N TYR A 6 -29.36 11.58 2.54
CA TYR A 6 -29.84 12.96 2.65
C TYR A 6 -29.40 13.80 1.42
N PRO A 7 -30.05 13.63 0.25
CA PRO A 7 -29.61 14.27 -1.01
C PRO A 7 -29.69 15.80 -1.04
N ASN A 8 -30.46 16.38 -0.12
CA ASN A 8 -30.60 17.82 0.10
C ASN A 8 -29.40 18.41 0.85
N VAL A 9 -28.63 17.62 1.59
CA VAL A 9 -27.45 18.09 2.32
C VAL A 9 -26.21 17.94 1.44
N ARG A 10 -25.77 19.06 0.87
CA ARG A 10 -24.64 19.11 -0.07
C ARG A 10 -23.52 19.98 0.49
N VAL A 11 -22.32 19.42 0.54
CA VAL A 11 -21.10 20.18 0.85
C VAL A 11 -20.14 20.22 -0.35
N SER A 12 -19.33 21.26 -0.42
CA SER A 12 -18.23 21.39 -1.38
C SER A 12 -16.93 21.62 -0.64
N VAL A 13 -15.89 20.86 -1.00
CA VAL A 13 -14.58 20.89 -0.34
C VAL A 13 -13.48 20.85 -1.38
N ARG A 14 -12.30 21.38 -1.02
CA ARG A 14 -11.14 21.41 -1.91
C ARG A 14 -10.40 20.06 -2.00
N THR A 15 -10.55 19.18 -1.01
CA THR A 15 -9.84 17.88 -0.94
C THR A 15 -10.74 16.78 -0.39
N LEU A 16 -10.57 15.54 -0.89
CA LEU A 16 -11.31 14.36 -0.40
C LEU A 16 -11.07 14.08 1.08
N SER A 17 -9.89 14.42 1.61
CA SER A 17 -9.58 14.27 3.04
C SER A 17 -10.49 15.08 3.96
N ARG A 18 -11.07 16.18 3.47
CA ARG A 18 -12.01 17.02 4.23
C ARG A 18 -13.47 16.60 4.05
N ALA A 19 -13.77 15.85 2.99
CA ALA A 19 -15.13 15.50 2.58
C ALA A 19 -15.95 14.86 3.71
N GLY A 20 -15.38 13.86 4.39
CA GLY A 20 -16.08 13.14 5.44
C GLY A 20 -16.38 14.00 6.68
N ALA A 21 -15.42 14.83 7.10
CA ALA A 21 -15.61 15.71 8.26
C ALA A 21 -16.65 16.81 7.98
N GLU A 22 -16.58 17.43 6.80
CA GLU A 22 -17.52 18.50 6.42
C GLU A 22 -18.93 17.98 6.20
N GLN A 23 -19.08 16.82 5.54
CA GLN A 23 -20.40 16.20 5.35
C GLN A 23 -21.00 15.76 6.69
N ARG A 24 -20.20 15.17 7.59
CA ARG A 24 -20.66 14.77 8.93
C ARG A 24 -21.19 15.96 9.70
N ARG A 25 -20.43 17.07 9.71
CA ARG A 25 -20.85 18.31 10.37
C ARG A 25 -22.17 18.83 9.79
N ALA A 26 -22.28 18.94 8.47
CA ALA A 26 -23.50 19.44 7.83
C ALA A 26 -24.74 18.55 8.12
N LEU A 27 -24.56 17.23 8.20
CA LEU A 27 -25.63 16.30 8.56
C LEU A 27 -26.00 16.40 10.04
N ALA A 28 -25.02 16.49 10.94
CA ALA A 28 -25.25 16.66 12.37
C ALA A 28 -26.02 17.95 12.67
N ASP A 29 -25.61 19.06 12.03
CA ASP A 29 -26.29 20.35 12.11
C ASP A 29 -27.75 20.25 11.60
N MET A 30 -27.99 19.55 10.49
CA MET A 30 -29.33 19.38 9.92
C MET A 30 -30.24 18.46 10.76
N LEU A 31 -29.67 17.41 11.36
CA LEU A 31 -30.39 16.42 12.16
C LEU A 31 -30.56 16.85 13.63
N GLU A 32 -29.93 17.94 14.04
CA GLU A 32 -29.87 18.41 15.43
C GLU A 32 -29.34 17.33 16.39
N VAL A 33 -28.35 16.56 15.94
CA VAL A 33 -27.69 15.50 16.73
C VAL A 33 -26.20 15.79 16.92
N ALA A 34 -25.60 15.14 17.91
CA ALA A 34 -24.15 15.17 18.09
C ALA A 34 -23.43 14.55 16.88
N GLY A 35 -22.32 15.13 16.45
CA GLY A 35 -21.58 14.68 15.26
C GLY A 35 -21.06 13.24 15.39
N GLU A 36 -20.78 12.78 16.60
CA GLU A 36 -20.35 11.42 16.91
C GLU A 36 -21.41 10.36 16.58
N LEU A 37 -22.69 10.76 16.54
CA LEU A 37 -23.79 9.88 16.13
C LEU A 37 -23.91 9.75 14.60
N VAL A 38 -23.13 10.54 13.84
CA VAL A 38 -23.16 10.56 12.38
C VAL A 38 -21.90 9.91 11.81
N THR A 39 -22.09 8.79 11.12
CA THR A 39 -21.04 8.13 10.35
C THR A 39 -21.15 8.51 8.88
N VAL A 40 -20.02 8.90 8.26
CA VAL A 40 -19.96 9.23 6.84
C VAL A 40 -18.86 8.40 6.18
N GLU A 41 -19.25 7.58 5.23
CA GLU A 41 -18.34 6.94 4.29
C GLU A 41 -18.26 7.79 3.01
N VAL A 42 -17.03 8.08 2.56
CA VAL A 42 -16.80 8.84 1.33
C VAL A 42 -16.33 7.89 0.25
N ILE A 43 -17.15 7.72 -0.78
CA ILE A 43 -16.85 6.86 -1.94
C ILE A 43 -16.52 7.75 -3.15
N PRO A 44 -15.24 7.85 -3.55
CA PRO A 44 -14.86 8.60 -4.74
C PRO A 44 -15.33 7.87 -5.99
N ILE A 45 -16.17 8.52 -6.80
CA ILE A 45 -16.58 8.00 -8.11
C ILE A 45 -15.58 8.50 -9.14
N LEU A 46 -14.84 7.57 -9.75
CA LEU A 46 -13.90 7.85 -10.82
C LEU A 46 -14.47 7.36 -12.16
N PRO A 47 -14.11 7.97 -13.30
CA PRO A 47 -14.42 7.39 -14.60
C PRO A 47 -13.87 5.96 -14.72
N ASP A 48 -14.62 5.05 -15.35
CA ASP A 48 -14.31 3.61 -15.40
C ASP A 48 -12.87 3.30 -15.82
N GLU A 49 -12.37 3.98 -16.86
CA GLU A 49 -11.02 3.76 -17.37
C GLU A 49 -9.94 4.18 -16.36
N ILE A 50 -10.22 5.20 -15.54
CA ILE A 50 -9.33 5.63 -14.46
C ILE A 50 -9.41 4.66 -13.29
N GLN A 51 -10.61 4.23 -12.91
CA GLN A 51 -10.81 3.22 -11.85
C GLN A 51 -10.04 1.92 -12.18
N LYS A 52 -10.18 1.41 -13.41
CA LYS A 52 -9.43 0.24 -13.91
C LYS A 52 -7.91 0.45 -13.85
N ARG A 53 -7.40 1.67 -14.08
CA ARG A 53 -5.96 1.99 -13.97
C ARG A 53 -5.50 2.00 -12.52
N VAL A 54 -6.27 2.60 -11.61
CA VAL A 54 -5.99 2.61 -10.16
C VAL A 54 -5.95 1.18 -9.61
N ASP A 55 -6.91 0.34 -9.98
CA ASP A 55 -6.98 -1.04 -9.50
C ASP A 55 -5.84 -1.90 -10.04
N ARG A 56 -5.48 -1.74 -11.32
CA ARG A 56 -4.28 -2.37 -11.89
C ARG A 56 -3.00 -1.93 -11.17
N SER A 57 -2.85 -0.63 -10.91
CA SER A 57 -1.71 -0.09 -10.18
C SER A 57 -1.59 -0.69 -8.78
N ARG A 58 -2.70 -0.72 -8.01
CA ARG A 58 -2.75 -1.37 -6.69
C ARG A 58 -2.37 -2.85 -6.77
N ARG A 59 -2.88 -3.57 -7.77
CA ARG A 59 -2.57 -4.98 -8.00
C ARG A 59 -1.08 -5.20 -8.30
N PHE A 60 -0.50 -4.42 -9.20
CA PHE A 60 0.91 -4.53 -9.54
C PHE A 60 1.82 -4.17 -8.36
N ARG A 61 1.45 -3.16 -7.55
CA ARG A 61 2.18 -2.87 -6.30
C ARG A 61 2.18 -4.06 -5.35
N ARG A 62 1.04 -4.75 -5.17
CA ARG A 62 0.98 -5.97 -4.36
C ARG A 62 1.87 -7.08 -4.92
N TYR A 63 1.83 -7.31 -6.23
CA TYR A 63 2.69 -8.31 -6.87
C TYR A 63 4.17 -7.98 -6.74
N ALA A 64 4.56 -6.71 -6.91
CA ALA A 64 5.93 -6.27 -6.72
C ALA A 64 6.42 -6.53 -5.28
N VAL A 65 5.60 -6.22 -4.27
CA VAL A 65 5.94 -6.52 -2.86
C VAL A 65 6.13 -8.02 -2.64
N LEU A 66 5.24 -8.85 -3.18
CA LEU A 66 5.34 -10.31 -3.04
C LEU A 66 6.56 -10.89 -3.77
N ALA A 67 6.81 -10.43 -5.00
CA ALA A 67 7.96 -10.83 -5.79
C ALA A 67 9.27 -10.42 -5.09
N GLN A 68 9.35 -9.19 -4.57
CA GLN A 68 10.52 -8.70 -3.84
C GLN A 68 10.79 -9.53 -2.59
N ARG A 69 9.74 -9.89 -1.83
CA ARG A 69 9.85 -10.76 -0.66
C ARG A 69 10.39 -12.15 -1.02
N ARG A 70 9.86 -12.75 -2.09
CA ARG A 70 10.33 -14.05 -2.61
C ARG A 70 11.78 -13.97 -3.05
N ALA A 71 12.12 -13.00 -3.90
CA ALA A 71 13.49 -12.78 -4.36
C ALA A 71 14.46 -12.61 -3.19
N SER A 72 14.11 -11.79 -2.20
CA SER A 72 14.95 -11.59 -1.00
C SER A 72 15.16 -12.87 -0.19
N ARG A 73 14.15 -13.75 -0.13
CA ARG A 73 14.26 -15.03 0.58
C ARG A 73 15.12 -16.02 -0.20
N GLU A 74 14.83 -16.23 -1.48
CA GLU A 74 15.61 -17.14 -2.34
C GLU A 74 17.07 -16.70 -2.39
N TRP A 75 17.31 -15.40 -2.44
CA TRP A 75 18.67 -14.87 -2.46
C TRP A 75 19.45 -15.17 -1.18
N ARG A 76 18.81 -15.03 0.00
CA ARG A 76 19.40 -15.43 1.28
C ARG A 76 19.61 -16.93 1.39
N LEU A 77 18.70 -17.73 0.84
CA LEU A 77 18.83 -19.18 0.82
C LEU A 77 20.03 -19.59 -0.05
N ALA A 78 20.09 -19.10 -1.28
CA ALA A 78 21.19 -19.36 -2.21
C ALA A 78 22.56 -18.94 -1.64
N ALA A 79 22.66 -17.77 -1.01
CA ALA A 79 23.90 -17.32 -0.37
C ALA A 79 24.36 -18.27 0.74
N ARG A 80 23.42 -18.76 1.57
CA ARG A 80 23.73 -19.69 2.66
C ARG A 80 24.07 -21.08 2.16
N GLU A 81 23.35 -21.60 1.16
CA GLU A 81 23.61 -22.92 0.58
C GLU A 81 24.97 -22.97 -0.14
N LEU A 82 25.30 -21.93 -0.93
CA LEU A 82 26.61 -21.84 -1.59
C LEU A 82 27.76 -21.77 -0.57
N TYR A 83 27.60 -20.97 0.49
CA TYR A 83 28.62 -20.90 1.53
C TYR A 83 28.75 -22.23 2.29
N ALA A 84 27.62 -22.87 2.63
CA ALA A 84 27.59 -24.16 3.30
C ALA A 84 28.18 -25.30 2.45
N SER A 85 28.20 -25.17 1.12
CA SER A 85 28.87 -26.12 0.23
C SER A 85 30.40 -25.94 0.18
N GLY A 86 30.98 -25.06 1.01
CA GLY A 86 32.42 -24.81 1.09
C GLY A 86 32.93 -23.70 0.17
N MET A 87 32.04 -22.97 -0.51
CA MET A 87 32.43 -21.83 -1.35
C MET A 87 32.86 -20.63 -0.50
N SER A 88 33.93 -19.94 -0.89
CA SER A 88 34.38 -18.74 -0.19
C SER A 88 33.36 -17.59 -0.31
N MET A 89 33.26 -16.71 0.69
CA MET A 89 32.36 -15.55 0.62
C MET A 89 32.61 -14.65 -0.61
N ARG A 90 33.85 -14.60 -1.10
CA ARG A 90 34.22 -13.85 -2.31
C ARG A 90 33.64 -14.47 -3.58
N ASP A 91 33.65 -15.80 -3.67
CA ASP A 91 33.11 -16.49 -4.83
C ASP A 91 31.59 -16.47 -4.81
N VAL A 92 30.97 -16.62 -3.63
CA VAL A 92 29.52 -16.43 -3.45
C VAL A 92 29.10 -15.02 -3.89
N ALA A 93 29.88 -13.99 -3.55
CA ALA A 93 29.61 -12.60 -3.95
C ALA A 93 29.65 -12.44 -5.48
N THR A 94 30.64 -13.07 -6.12
CA THR A 94 30.79 -13.09 -7.58
C THR A 94 29.60 -13.79 -8.25
N VAL A 95 29.21 -14.97 -7.77
CA VAL A 95 28.08 -15.77 -8.31
C VAL A 95 26.77 -15.01 -8.17
N LEU A 96 26.55 -14.37 -7.03
CA LEU A 96 25.31 -13.62 -6.75
C LEU A 96 25.33 -12.17 -7.26
N GLY A 97 26.43 -11.74 -7.90
CA GLY A 97 26.55 -10.41 -8.51
C GLY A 97 26.48 -9.25 -7.51
N VAL A 98 27.01 -9.42 -6.30
CA VAL A 98 26.98 -8.38 -5.26
C VAL A 98 28.32 -8.17 -4.58
N SER A 99 28.40 -7.11 -3.76
CA SER A 99 29.61 -6.84 -2.98
C SER A 99 29.83 -7.87 -1.88
N HIS A 100 31.09 -8.03 -1.48
CA HIS A 100 31.48 -8.89 -0.37
C HIS A 100 30.77 -8.52 0.95
N GLN A 101 30.62 -7.22 1.23
CA GLN A 101 29.88 -6.73 2.41
C GLN A 101 28.41 -7.15 2.38
N ARG A 102 27.82 -7.28 1.19
CA ARG A 102 26.44 -7.73 1.07
C ARG A 102 26.31 -9.22 1.36
N ILE A 103 27.29 -10.04 0.98
CA ILE A 103 27.31 -11.47 1.34
C ILE A 103 27.46 -11.69 2.83
N SER A 104 28.34 -10.95 3.51
CA SER A 104 28.50 -11.12 4.97
C SER A 104 27.21 -10.85 5.73
N GLN A 105 26.38 -9.90 5.26
CA GLN A 105 25.04 -9.64 5.81
C GLN A 105 24.01 -10.74 5.51
N LEU A 106 24.16 -11.47 4.39
CA LEU A 106 23.20 -12.48 3.94
C LEU A 106 23.47 -13.87 4.54
N VAL A 107 24.73 -14.15 4.86
CA VAL A 107 25.17 -15.43 5.44
C VAL A 107 25.16 -15.39 6.97
N ALA A 108 25.19 -14.20 7.58
CA ALA A 108 25.00 -14.03 9.01
C ALA A 108 23.65 -14.61 9.48
N PRO A 109 23.59 -15.21 10.68
CA PRO A 109 22.38 -15.84 11.22
C PRO A 109 21.21 -14.87 11.40
#